data_AF-A0A7S1K6B6-F1
#
_entry.id   AF-A0A7S1K6B6-F1
#
_cell.length_a   1.000
_cell.length_b   1.000
_cell.length_c   1.000
_cell.angle_alpha   90.00
_cell.angle_beta   90.00
_cell.angle_gamma   90.00
#
_symmetry.space_group_name_H-M   'P 1'
#
loop_
_entity.id
_entity.type
_entity.pdbx_description
1 polymer ?
#
loop_
_entity_poly.entity_id
_entity_poly.type
_entity_poly.pdbx_seq_one_letter_code
_entity_poly.pdbx_strand_id
1 'polypeptide(L)'
;MTSFTEEDTESFPRYQRPFVDLMWVECKAGNGGSPLPLAKRKPIRPHGPGYGGHGGNVILRSTHLVQDFLRIDQKIRANDGEDAHDTHRGKHAKHLTVYVPQGTIIRK
;
A
#
# COMPACT_ATOMS: atom_id res chain seq x y z
N MET A 1 -10.64 2.79 -19.24
CA MET A 1 -11.62 1.81 -18.72
C MET A 1 -11.51 0.57 -19.57
N THR A 2 -10.72 -0.40 -19.14
CA THR A 2 -10.61 -1.72 -19.78
C THR A 2 -11.79 -2.58 -19.30
N SER A 3 -12.53 -3.16 -20.24
CA SER A 3 -13.67 -4.05 -19.98
C SER A 3 -13.19 -5.41 -19.46
N PHE A 4 -14.01 -6.06 -18.62
CA PHE A 4 -13.81 -7.42 -18.12
C PHE A 4 -13.43 -8.41 -19.23
N THR A 5 -12.45 -9.26 -18.97
CA THR A 5 -12.03 -10.36 -19.87
C THR A 5 -12.63 -11.70 -19.41
N GLU A 6 -12.69 -12.71 -20.28
CA GLU A 6 -13.26 -14.02 -19.94
C GLU A 6 -12.50 -14.74 -18.82
N GLU A 7 -11.22 -14.41 -18.63
CA GLU A 7 -10.39 -14.87 -17.51
C GLU A 7 -10.92 -14.40 -16.14
N ASP A 8 -11.73 -13.33 -16.13
CA ASP A 8 -12.30 -12.80 -14.90
C ASP A 8 -13.52 -13.60 -14.39
N THR A 9 -14.11 -14.43 -15.24
CA THR A 9 -15.33 -15.20 -14.96
C THR A 9 -15.03 -16.64 -14.56
N GLU A 10 -14.94 -16.92 -13.26
CA GLU A 10 -14.99 -18.31 -12.78
C GLU A 10 -16.42 -18.86 -12.93
N SER A 11 -16.64 -19.70 -13.94
CA SER A 11 -17.96 -20.30 -14.21
C SER A 11 -18.13 -21.63 -13.49
N PHE A 12 -18.63 -21.59 -12.25
CA PHE A 12 -19.21 -22.77 -11.62
C PHE A 12 -20.63 -23.02 -12.17
N PRO A 13 -21.07 -24.28 -12.35
CA PRO A 13 -22.39 -24.61 -12.88
C PRO A 13 -23.46 -24.39 -11.79
N ARG A 14 -23.71 -23.13 -11.44
CA ARG A 14 -24.90 -22.72 -10.71
C ARG A 14 -25.83 -22.05 -11.71
N TYR A 15 -27.08 -22.51 -11.79
CA TYR A 15 -28.11 -21.96 -12.68
C TYR A 15 -28.43 -20.46 -12.43
N GLN A 16 -27.82 -19.85 -11.42
CA GLN A 16 -27.88 -18.40 -11.14
C GLN A 16 -26.48 -17.79 -11.19
N ARG A 17 -26.35 -16.69 -11.92
CA ARG A 17 -25.16 -15.83 -11.86
C ARG A 17 -25.13 -15.15 -10.48
N PRO A 18 -24.06 -15.33 -9.68
CA PRO A 18 -23.93 -14.59 -8.43
C PRO A 18 -23.78 -13.09 -8.72
N PHE A 19 -24.38 -12.26 -7.86
CA PHE A 19 -24.05 -10.83 -7.83
C PHE A 19 -22.65 -10.68 -7.21
N VAL A 20 -21.77 -9.95 -7.91
CA VAL A 20 -20.38 -9.74 -7.50
C VAL A 20 -20.09 -8.25 -7.52
N ASP A 21 -19.69 -7.70 -6.38
CA ASP A 21 -19.20 -6.33 -6.29
C ASP A 21 -17.81 -6.22 -6.90
N LEU A 22 -17.57 -5.16 -7.68
CA LEU A 22 -16.26 -4.83 -8.25
C LEU A 22 -15.95 -3.35 -8.02
N MET A 23 -14.72 -3.06 -7.59
CA MET A 23 -14.19 -1.71 -7.48
C MET A 23 -12.75 -1.65 -8.00
N TRP A 24 -12.45 -0.63 -8.81
CA TRP A 24 -11.08 -0.29 -9.20
C TRP A 24 -10.49 0.70 -8.21
N VAL A 25 -9.26 0.45 -7.76
CA VAL A 25 -8.54 1.31 -6.82
C VAL A 25 -7.14 1.62 -7.34
N GLU A 26 -6.73 2.88 -7.20
CA GLU A 26 -5.37 3.32 -7.40
C GLU A 26 -4.64 3.28 -6.06
N CYS A 27 -3.76 2.30 -5.88
CA CYS A 27 -2.96 2.12 -4.67
C CYS A 27 -1.53 2.60 -4.89
N LYS A 28 -1.06 3.52 -4.04
CA LYS A 28 0.32 4.00 -4.05
C LYS A 28 0.95 3.91 -2.65
N ALA A 29 2.07 3.19 -2.56
CA ALA A 29 2.89 3.19 -1.35
C ALA A 29 3.56 4.57 -1.13
N GLY A 30 3.99 4.81 0.10
CA GLY A 30 4.77 5.99 0.43
C GLY A 30 6.15 5.93 -0.20
N ASN A 31 6.65 7.08 -0.61
CA ASN A 31 8.05 7.23 -1.02
C ASN A 31 8.97 7.11 0.20
N GLY A 32 10.19 6.63 -0.02
CA GLY A 32 11.24 6.72 0.99
C GLY A 32 11.68 8.18 1.17
N GLY A 33 12.03 8.53 2.40
CA GLY A 33 12.67 9.81 2.70
C GLY A 33 14.07 9.89 2.10
N SER A 34 14.53 11.12 1.92
CA SER A 34 15.85 11.44 1.39
C SER A 34 16.93 11.23 2.46
N PRO A 35 18.10 10.67 2.09
CA PRO A 35 19.27 10.71 2.96
C PRO A 35 19.83 12.13 3.03
N LEU A 36 20.67 12.41 4.03
CA LEU A 36 21.38 13.69 4.08
C LEU A 36 22.30 13.87 2.85
N PRO A 37 22.47 15.11 2.37
CA PRO A 37 23.49 15.42 1.38
C PRO A 37 24.86 14.94 1.88
N LEU A 38 25.60 14.20 1.04
CA LEU A 38 26.92 13.64 1.38
C LEU A 38 26.89 12.54 2.48
N ALA A 39 25.76 11.87 2.68
CA ALA A 39 25.58 10.67 3.49
C ALA A 39 26.44 9.48 2.97
N LYS A 40 27.74 9.52 3.23
CA LYS A 40 28.68 8.42 2.94
C LYS A 40 29.21 7.83 4.24
N ARG A 41 29.24 6.49 4.32
CA ARG A 41 29.97 5.79 5.37
C ARG A 41 31.44 6.17 5.29
N LYS A 42 31.98 6.75 6.35
CA LYS A 42 33.41 7.07 6.49
C LYS A 42 33.93 6.38 7.76
N PRO A 43 35.11 5.74 7.74
CA PRO A 43 35.64 5.02 8.90
C PRO A 43 35.89 5.91 10.12
N ILE A 44 36.09 7.21 9.91
CA ILE A 44 36.33 8.21 10.96
C ILE A 44 35.04 8.73 11.63
N ARG A 45 33.86 8.48 11.07
CA ARG A 45 32.60 8.99 11.64
C ARG A 45 32.02 7.97 12.62
N PRO A 46 31.89 8.29 13.93
CA PRO A 46 31.33 7.37 14.91
C PRO A 46 29.82 7.11 14.71
N HIS A 47 29.14 7.95 13.92
CA HIS A 47 27.68 7.89 13.71
C HIS A 47 27.36 7.54 12.26
N GLY A 48 26.22 6.88 12.05
CA GLY A 48 25.70 6.53 10.74
C GLY A 48 25.45 7.76 9.86
N PRO A 49 25.41 7.61 8.52
CA PRO A 49 25.40 8.74 7.59
C PRO A 49 24.05 9.47 7.46
N GLY A 50 23.06 9.20 8.33
CA GLY A 50 21.73 9.78 8.25
C GLY A 50 20.96 9.37 6.99
N TYR A 51 20.37 8.17 7.02
CA TYR A 51 19.53 7.66 5.92
C TYR A 51 18.08 8.13 6.05
N GLY A 52 17.37 8.24 4.95
CA GLY A 52 15.93 8.49 4.99
C GLY A 52 15.13 7.33 5.57
N GLY A 53 13.92 7.64 5.99
CA GLY A 53 12.94 6.67 6.46
C GLY A 53 12.30 5.90 5.32
N HIS A 54 11.84 4.67 5.59
CA HIS A 54 11.00 3.95 4.62
C HIS A 54 9.62 4.59 4.53
N GLY A 55 9.09 4.66 3.31
CA GLY A 55 7.69 4.99 3.07
C GLY A 55 6.75 3.92 3.59
N GLY A 56 5.51 4.31 3.87
CA GLY A 56 4.49 3.41 4.35
C GLY A 56 4.02 2.45 3.24
N ASN A 57 3.80 1.19 3.59
CA ASN A 57 3.12 0.25 2.71
C ASN A 57 1.61 0.50 2.74
N VAL A 58 0.92 0.15 1.64
CA VAL A 58 -0.54 -0.01 1.63
C VAL A 58 -0.83 -1.49 1.88
N ILE A 59 -1.62 -1.78 2.90
CA ILE A 59 -1.95 -3.13 3.34
C ILE A 59 -3.46 -3.30 3.23
N LEU A 60 -3.90 -4.21 2.37
CA LEU A 60 -5.29 -4.65 2.35
C LEU A 60 -5.47 -5.74 3.39
N ARG A 61 -6.38 -5.54 4.35
CA ARG A 61 -6.65 -6.48 5.44
C ARG A 61 -8.11 -6.86 5.45
N SER A 62 -8.41 -8.15 5.32
CA SER A 62 -9.78 -8.62 5.41
C SER A 62 -10.31 -8.57 6.85
N THR A 63 -11.59 -8.23 7.00
CA THR A 63 -12.29 -8.23 8.30
C THR A 63 -13.77 -8.51 8.11
N HIS A 64 -14.41 -9.14 9.10
CA HIS A 64 -15.84 -9.43 9.10
C HIS A 64 -16.71 -8.18 9.35
N LEU A 65 -16.09 -7.07 9.78
CA LEU A 65 -16.76 -5.82 10.08
C LEU A 65 -17.05 -4.96 8.82
N VAL A 66 -16.40 -5.26 7.70
CA VAL A 66 -16.60 -4.56 6.42
C VAL A 66 -17.37 -5.51 5.51
N GLN A 67 -18.52 -5.06 4.99
CA GLN A 67 -19.45 -5.89 4.21
C GLN A 67 -19.41 -5.58 2.70
N ASP A 68 -19.09 -4.33 2.34
CA ASP A 68 -19.08 -3.83 0.97
C ASP A 68 -17.85 -2.94 0.71
N PHE A 69 -17.72 -2.47 -0.54
CA PHE A 69 -16.65 -1.54 -0.95
C PHE A 69 -17.05 -0.06 -0.90
N LEU A 70 -18.26 0.28 -0.44
CA LEU A 70 -18.83 1.62 -0.58
C LEU A 70 -18.03 2.71 0.16
N ARG A 71 -17.38 2.33 1.25
CA ARG A 71 -16.57 3.23 2.10
C ARG A 71 -15.08 3.20 1.79
N ILE A 72 -14.67 2.45 0.78
CA ILE A 72 -13.26 2.38 0.38
C ILE A 72 -12.99 3.52 -0.60
N ASP A 73 -11.92 4.27 -0.35
CA ASP A 73 -11.48 5.31 -1.27
C ASP A 73 -10.91 4.72 -2.55
N GLN A 74 -11.25 5.29 -3.70
CA GLN A 74 -10.67 4.90 -4.99
C GLN A 74 -9.17 5.21 -5.08
N LYS A 75 -8.66 6.18 -4.31
CA LYS A 75 -7.25 6.57 -4.27
C LYS A 75 -6.70 6.32 -2.88
N ILE A 76 -5.85 5.31 -2.76
CA ILE A 76 -5.27 4.88 -1.49
C ILE A 76 -3.78 5.19 -1.54
N ARG A 77 -3.34 6.17 -0.74
CA ARG A 77 -1.93 6.57 -0.69
C ARG A 77 -1.39 6.50 0.73
N ALA A 78 -0.35 5.69 0.92
CA ALA A 78 0.37 5.65 2.18
C ALA A 78 1.31 6.87 2.34
N ASN A 79 1.65 7.17 3.58
CA ASN A 79 2.50 8.31 3.92
C ASN A 79 3.96 8.06 3.50
N ASP A 80 4.64 9.12 3.08
CA ASP A 80 6.05 9.09 2.74
C ASP A 80 6.91 9.02 4.03
N GLY A 81 8.07 8.38 3.95
CA GLY A 81 9.03 8.32 5.04
C GLY A 81 9.68 9.69 5.25
N GLU A 82 10.09 9.97 6.49
CA GLU A 82 10.74 11.25 6.79
C GLU A 82 12.17 11.27 6.26
N ASP A 83 12.63 12.47 5.90
CA ASP A 83 14.03 12.71 5.54
C ASP A 83 14.94 12.54 6.76
N ALA A 84 16.22 12.29 6.50
CA ALA A 84 17.21 12.23 7.56
C ALA A 84 17.53 13.63 8.14
N HIS A 85 17.92 13.68 9.41
CA HIS A 85 18.30 14.92 10.09
C HIS A 85 19.62 14.72 10.86
N ASP A 86 20.60 15.62 10.68
CA ASP A 86 21.94 15.57 11.25
C ASP A 86 22.67 14.22 11.11
N THR A 87 22.70 13.41 12.17
CA THR A 87 23.26 12.06 12.20
C THR A 87 22.19 10.99 12.38
N HIS A 88 20.93 11.41 12.50
CA HIS A 88 19.80 10.55 12.77
C HIS A 88 19.12 10.10 11.48
N ARG A 89 18.58 8.88 11.56
CA ARG A 89 17.79 8.31 10.47
C ARG A 89 16.40 8.94 10.46
N GLY A 90 15.89 9.22 9.26
CA GLY A 90 14.51 9.61 9.06
C GLY A 90 13.54 8.53 9.54
N LYS A 91 12.43 8.95 10.15
CA LYS A 91 11.42 8.05 10.70
C LYS A 91 10.68 7.30 9.60
N HIS A 92 10.40 6.03 9.85
CA HIS A 92 9.60 5.22 8.94
C HIS A 92 8.14 5.66 9.02
N ALA A 93 7.52 5.82 7.86
CA ALA A 93 6.10 6.11 7.79
C ALA A 93 5.29 4.89 8.25
N LYS A 94 4.20 5.19 8.96
CA LYS A 94 3.22 4.16 9.34
C LYS A 94 2.56 3.61 8.08
N HIS A 95 2.38 2.29 8.05
CA HIS A 95 1.64 1.63 6.97
C HIS A 95 0.17 2.05 7.01
N LEU A 96 -0.42 2.21 5.83
CA LEU A 96 -1.85 2.46 5.67
C LEU A 96 -2.55 1.11 5.53
N THR A 97 -3.39 0.75 6.50
CA THR A 97 -4.21 -0.45 6.42
C THR A 97 -5.60 -0.07 5.93
N VAL A 98 -6.03 -0.66 4.81
CA VAL A 98 -7.39 -0.53 4.29
C VAL A 98 -8.11 -1.85 4.56
N TYR A 99 -9.24 -1.75 5.25
CA TYR A 99 -10.05 -2.91 5.58
C TYR A 99 -10.99 -3.27 4.43
N VAL A 100 -11.02 -4.54 4.07
CA VAL A 100 -11.86 -5.08 2.98
C VAL A 100 -12.75 -6.20 3.51
N PRO A 101 -13.89 -6.49 2.85
CA PRO A 101 -14.70 -7.66 3.15
C PRO A 101 -13.90 -8.97 3.09
N GLN A 102 -14.28 -9.93 3.92
CA GLN A 102 -13.76 -11.30 3.80
C GLN A 102 -14.20 -11.93 2.48
N GLY A 103 -13.29 -12.66 1.82
CA GLY A 103 -13.54 -13.22 0.49
C GLY A 103 -13.23 -12.26 -0.68
N THR A 104 -12.73 -11.05 -0.40
CA THR A 104 -12.28 -10.12 -1.45
C THR A 104 -11.13 -10.73 -2.26
N ILE A 105 -11.28 -10.78 -3.59
CA ILE A 105 -10.25 -11.20 -4.54
C ILE A 105 -9.56 -9.95 -5.09
N ILE A 106 -8.24 -9.90 -5.05
CA ILE A 106 -7.44 -8.78 -5.55
C ILE A 106 -6.81 -9.18 -6.89
N ARG A 107 -7.01 -8.36 -7.91
CA ARG A 107 -6.42 -8.51 -9.25
C ARG A 107 -5.59 -7.26 -9.60
N LYS A 108 -4.55 -7.43 -10.42
CA LYS A 108 -3.63 -6.37 -10.86
C LYS A 108 -3.99 -5.87 -12.25
#